data_AF-A0A194AJQ9-F1
#
_entry.id   AF-A0A194AJQ9-F1
#
_cell.length_a   1.000
_cell.length_b   1.000
_cell.length_c   1.000
_cell.angle_alpha   90.00
_cell.angle_beta   90.00
_cell.angle_gamma   90.00
#
_symmetry.space_group_name_H-M   'P 1'
#
loop_
_entity.id
_entity.type
_entity.pdbx_description
1 polymer ?
#
loop_
_entity_poly.entity_id
_entity_poly.type
_entity_poly.pdbx_seq_one_letter_code
_entity_poly.pdbx_strand_id
1 'polypeptide(L)'
;MTPCAVYHEGEKIGPLNGILCLEENRSYEVVVKEPATTRAWLDQLPLEACAPGCFSLNTGFWVGKSVLHLETPTSRTSIPIRVRPAPNKLDPKAWQIMLSDLEIWLNGVSVGLEGGVNGRITTETGPTPQFLATALLPLVNPLVISLATICQTPRTKDAGYWQDVALRNMHKADRESLAWVTRHPETGAWLLPWVRVDLIGDEPHFPQRCITQTVDHPANRYVVWLARKAEHTLKSTGIALRSMAKSPPVDDTSRWCLNRSRSLLDGAEIIGNIIKRSPLRHVRPHPPSEAALLVVLDDPAYAAFHSTSRLFISPAFSLDQGQPCGAPVRPSYEIYEIWCYLTLVHASQKKWPHWKWQSKGFGHILNMTSSGTGATTTGTAPNGSRIDLAFNPIFPGYFARNNASRYSLSTERRPDITIAWQPVHGDAWWACLDAKYRVGRTNLGDAFSSVHIYRDALIWKKFGGPPRYSFLLAPKASHDCGDWFSETFREKTNRGIWEFSPTGEGGRNFIEWLEMRM
;
A
#
# COMPACT_ATOMS: atom_id res chain seq x y z
N MET A 1 -17.01 0.23 -30.51
CA MET A 1 -15.79 0.90 -31.01
C MET A 1 -15.03 1.48 -29.82
N THR A 2 -13.71 1.32 -29.76
CA THR A 2 -12.88 1.90 -28.69
C THR A 2 -12.96 3.44 -28.76
N PRO A 3 -13.27 4.14 -27.65
CA PRO A 3 -13.45 5.60 -27.64
C PRO A 3 -12.13 6.39 -27.80
N CYS A 4 -11.00 5.70 -27.72
CA CYS A 4 -9.67 6.26 -27.92
C CYS A 4 -8.81 5.35 -28.80
N ALA A 5 -7.73 5.92 -29.34
CA ALA A 5 -6.63 5.21 -29.95
C ALA A 5 -5.35 5.49 -29.14
N VAL A 6 -4.52 4.47 -28.95
CA VAL A 6 -3.25 4.60 -28.24
C VAL A 6 -2.12 4.44 -29.24
N TYR A 7 -1.10 5.30 -29.15
CA TYR A 7 0.02 5.33 -30.08
C TYR A 7 1.35 5.22 -29.34
N HIS A 8 2.34 4.64 -29.99
CA HIS A 8 3.74 4.64 -29.56
C HIS A 8 4.62 4.94 -30.77
N GLU A 9 5.41 6.00 -30.71
CA GLU A 9 6.29 6.43 -31.82
C GLU A 9 5.55 6.54 -33.17
N GLY A 10 4.28 6.97 -33.13
CA GLY A 10 3.41 7.10 -34.30
C GLY A 10 2.69 5.82 -34.73
N GLU A 11 3.05 4.66 -34.18
CA GLU A 11 2.37 3.40 -34.45
C GLU A 11 1.16 3.20 -33.54
N LYS A 12 0.02 2.82 -34.12
CA LYS A 12 -1.23 2.59 -33.38
C LYS A 12 -1.20 1.23 -32.68
N ILE A 13 -1.35 1.26 -31.35
CA ILE A 13 -1.45 0.08 -30.49
C ILE A 13 -2.92 -0.19 -30.19
N GLY A 14 -3.41 -1.33 -30.69
CA GLY A 14 -4.77 -1.80 -30.46
C GLY A 14 -4.87 -2.75 -29.26
N PRO A 15 -6.06 -2.87 -28.63
CA PRO A 15 -6.29 -3.90 -27.63
C PRO A 15 -6.26 -5.30 -28.26
N LEU A 16 -5.49 -6.21 -27.68
CA LEU A 16 -5.47 -7.63 -28.00
C LEU A 16 -6.42 -8.35 -27.04
N ASN A 17 -7.46 -9.02 -27.57
CA ASN A 17 -8.51 -9.68 -26.77
C ASN A 17 -9.15 -8.74 -25.73
N GLY A 18 -9.39 -7.48 -26.10
CA GLY A 18 -10.00 -6.49 -25.22
C GLY A 18 -9.07 -5.88 -24.17
N ILE A 19 -7.78 -6.24 -24.16
CA ILE A 19 -6.78 -5.72 -23.22
C ILE A 19 -5.72 -4.92 -23.99
N LEU A 20 -5.48 -3.69 -23.57
CA LEU A 20 -4.40 -2.88 -24.11
C LEU A 20 -3.07 -3.35 -23.49
N CYS A 21 -2.22 -3.95 -24.32
CA CYS A 21 -0.91 -4.45 -23.89
C CYS A 21 0.15 -3.38 -24.14
N LEU A 22 0.75 -2.89 -23.06
CA LEU A 22 1.82 -1.91 -23.06
C LEU A 22 3.11 -2.54 -22.53
N GLU A 23 4.22 -1.86 -22.72
CA GLU A 23 5.53 -2.20 -22.17
C GLU A 23 5.94 -1.14 -21.16
N GLU A 24 6.65 -1.56 -20.12
CA GLU A 24 7.20 -0.62 -19.13
C GLU A 24 8.28 0.29 -19.75
N ASN A 25 8.55 1.41 -19.08
CA ASN A 25 9.52 2.44 -19.47
C ASN A 25 9.32 2.94 -20.89
N ARG A 26 8.07 3.00 -21.32
CA ARG A 26 7.65 3.58 -22.59
C ARG A 26 6.58 4.66 -22.36
N SER A 27 6.61 5.63 -23.26
CA SER A 27 5.61 6.67 -23.36
C SER A 27 4.64 6.36 -24.49
N TYR A 28 3.36 6.60 -24.24
CA TYR A 28 2.27 6.38 -25.15
C TYR A 28 1.41 7.63 -25.25
N GLU A 29 0.79 7.84 -26.41
CA GLU A 29 -0.16 8.92 -26.63
C GLU A 29 -1.57 8.34 -26.68
N VAL A 30 -2.45 8.82 -25.79
CA VAL A 30 -3.87 8.46 -25.77
C VAL A 30 -4.65 9.56 -26.48
N VAL A 31 -5.13 9.27 -27.68
CA VAL A 31 -5.92 10.20 -28.50
C VAL A 31 -7.40 9.84 -28.38
N VAL A 32 -8.20 10.79 -27.92
CA VAL A 32 -9.66 10.61 -27.74
C VAL A 32 -10.43 11.29 -28.88
N LYS A 33 -11.60 10.74 -29.23
CA LYS A 33 -12.42 11.27 -30.32
C LYS A 33 -13.15 12.57 -29.98
N GLU A 34 -13.41 12.84 -28.70
CA GLU A 34 -14.13 14.02 -28.21
C GLU A 34 -13.21 14.90 -27.33
N PRO A 35 -12.53 15.92 -27.89
CA PRO A 35 -11.36 16.53 -27.24
C PRO A 35 -11.66 17.50 -26.09
N ALA A 36 -12.76 18.26 -26.19
CA ALA A 36 -12.85 19.57 -25.53
C ALA A 36 -13.00 19.53 -24.00
N THR A 37 -13.45 18.41 -23.44
CA THR A 37 -13.77 18.27 -22.01
C THR A 37 -13.41 16.90 -21.44
N THR A 38 -12.75 16.05 -22.22
CA THR A 38 -12.39 14.71 -21.78
C THR A 38 -11.32 14.80 -20.71
N ARG A 39 -11.47 13.96 -19.69
CA ARG A 39 -10.45 13.73 -18.67
C ARG A 39 -10.02 12.27 -18.72
N ALA A 40 -8.74 12.04 -18.50
CA ALA A 40 -8.14 10.71 -18.56
C ALA A 40 -7.36 10.43 -17.28
N TRP A 41 -7.48 9.19 -16.79
CA TRP A 41 -6.74 8.70 -15.63
C TRP A 41 -6.24 7.29 -15.89
N LEU A 42 -5.04 7.02 -15.43
CA LEU A 42 -4.56 5.66 -15.23
C LEU A 42 -4.83 5.28 -13.76
N ASP A 43 -5.79 4.39 -13.55
CA ASP A 43 -6.41 4.11 -12.25
C ASP A 43 -6.90 5.41 -11.56
N GLN A 44 -6.09 5.98 -10.66
CA GLN A 44 -6.38 7.23 -9.96
C GLN A 44 -5.38 8.35 -10.30
N LEU A 45 -4.38 8.07 -11.14
CA LEU A 45 -3.37 9.03 -11.56
C LEU A 45 -3.90 9.79 -12.78
N PRO A 46 -4.15 11.11 -12.69
CA PRO A 46 -4.56 11.90 -13.85
C PRO A 46 -3.44 11.92 -14.89
N LEU A 47 -3.81 11.75 -16.15
CA LEU A 47 -2.87 11.88 -17.26
C LEU A 47 -2.67 13.35 -17.65
N GLU A 48 -1.44 13.71 -18.01
CA GLU A 48 -1.12 15.05 -18.49
C GLU A 48 -1.64 15.23 -19.93
N ALA A 49 -2.34 16.33 -20.18
CA ALA A 49 -2.81 16.67 -21.53
C ALA A 49 -1.66 17.32 -22.32
N CYS A 50 -1.27 16.72 -23.44
CA CYS A 50 -0.25 17.26 -24.34
C CYS A 50 -0.86 18.21 -25.38
N ALA A 51 -2.10 17.94 -25.78
CA ALA A 51 -2.90 18.76 -26.69
C ALA A 51 -4.39 18.50 -26.39
N PRO A 52 -5.32 19.32 -26.92
CA PRO A 52 -6.75 19.04 -26.79
C PRO A 52 -7.09 17.63 -27.29
N GLY A 53 -7.60 16.78 -26.40
CA GLY A 53 -7.93 15.38 -26.70
C GLY A 53 -6.73 14.43 -26.86
N CYS A 54 -5.51 14.85 -26.49
CA CYS A 54 -4.32 14.01 -26.47
C CYS A 54 -3.69 14.01 -25.08
N PHE A 55 -3.50 12.82 -24.51
CA PHE A 55 -2.93 12.63 -23.18
C PHE A 55 -1.65 11.79 -23.25
N SER A 56 -0.64 12.16 -22.48
CA SER A 56 0.55 11.34 -22.29
C SER A 56 0.29 10.26 -21.24
N LEU A 57 0.55 9.01 -21.61
CA LEU A 57 0.56 7.87 -20.72
C LEU A 57 1.98 7.33 -20.63
N ASN A 58 2.62 7.53 -19.49
CA ASN A 58 3.93 6.96 -19.19
C ASN A 58 3.76 5.74 -18.27
N THR A 59 4.40 4.63 -18.65
CA THR A 59 4.34 3.36 -17.92
C THR A 59 5.43 3.20 -16.87
N GLY A 60 6.31 4.19 -16.66
CA GLY A 60 7.30 4.20 -15.58
C GLY A 60 8.16 2.93 -15.57
N PHE A 61 8.47 2.38 -14.39
CA PHE A 61 9.26 1.14 -14.28
C PHE A 61 8.45 -0.04 -13.73
N TRP A 62 7.12 0.05 -13.74
CA TRP A 62 6.23 -0.95 -13.18
C TRP A 62 5.68 -1.91 -14.23
N VAL A 63 5.28 -3.09 -13.76
CA VAL A 63 4.62 -4.12 -14.58
C VAL A 63 3.38 -4.61 -13.86
N GLY A 64 2.27 -4.81 -14.57
CA GLY A 64 1.01 -4.83 -13.85
C GLY A 64 -0.24 -4.87 -14.70
N LYS A 65 -1.35 -5.16 -14.02
CA LYS A 65 -2.67 -4.78 -14.51
C LYS A 65 -2.97 -3.35 -14.03
N SER A 66 -3.65 -2.58 -14.86
CA SER A 66 -4.15 -1.24 -14.55
C SER A 66 -5.40 -0.97 -15.40
N VAL A 67 -6.10 0.12 -15.16
CA VAL A 67 -7.28 0.52 -15.95
C VAL A 67 -7.13 1.97 -16.41
N LEU A 68 -7.24 2.20 -17.71
CA LEU A 68 -7.38 3.54 -18.27
C LEU A 68 -8.85 3.95 -18.21
N HIS A 69 -9.14 5.01 -17.46
CA HIS A 69 -10.44 5.64 -17.39
C HIS A 69 -10.48 6.87 -18.28
N LEU A 70 -11.52 6.97 -19.08
CA LEU A 70 -11.84 8.14 -19.89
C LEU A 70 -13.23 8.63 -19.48
N GLU A 71 -13.34 9.89 -19.11
CA GLU A 71 -14.60 10.54 -18.79
C GLU A 71 -14.83 11.68 -19.78
N THR A 72 -15.89 11.55 -20.57
CA THR A 72 -16.47 12.61 -21.40
C THR A 72 -17.74 13.12 -20.72
N PRO A 73 -18.31 14.28 -21.14
CA PRO A 73 -19.56 14.78 -20.55
C PRO A 73 -20.74 13.80 -20.65
N THR A 74 -20.69 12.88 -21.61
CA THR A 74 -21.78 11.96 -21.96
C THR A 74 -21.50 10.51 -21.60
N SER A 75 -20.24 10.15 -21.31
CA SER A 75 -19.86 8.74 -21.11
C SER A 75 -18.62 8.58 -20.23
N ARG A 76 -18.57 7.46 -19.51
CA ARG A 76 -17.37 7.00 -18.82
C ARG A 76 -16.98 5.63 -19.36
N THR A 77 -15.78 5.52 -19.91
CA THR A 77 -15.25 4.25 -20.43
C THR A 77 -14.04 3.81 -19.62
N SER A 78 -13.91 2.50 -19.41
CA SER A 78 -12.77 1.89 -18.75
C SER A 78 -12.15 0.85 -19.67
N ILE A 79 -10.84 0.95 -19.91
CA ILE A 79 -10.08 0.07 -20.80
C ILE A 79 -9.03 -0.66 -19.95
N PRO A 80 -9.08 -2.00 -19.86
CA PRO A 80 -8.09 -2.73 -19.08
C PRO A 80 -6.73 -2.70 -19.78
N ILE A 81 -5.69 -2.42 -18.99
CA ILE A 81 -4.29 -2.34 -19.41
C ILE A 81 -3.49 -3.48 -18.77
N ARG A 82 -2.55 -4.02 -19.55
CA ARG A 82 -1.49 -4.91 -19.08
C ARG A 82 -0.14 -4.32 -19.47
N VAL A 83 0.63 -3.85 -18.50
CA VAL A 83 2.03 -3.46 -18.72
C VAL A 83 2.92 -4.68 -18.53
N ARG A 84 3.71 -5.01 -19.55
CA ARG A 84 4.63 -6.14 -19.57
C ARG A 84 6.08 -5.68 -19.37
N PRO A 85 6.96 -6.54 -18.83
CA PRO A 85 8.38 -6.27 -18.84
C PRO A 85 8.90 -6.07 -20.27
N ALA A 86 9.90 -5.21 -20.45
CA ALA A 86 10.54 -5.04 -21.75
C ALA A 86 11.24 -6.35 -22.20
N PRO A 87 11.39 -6.63 -23.51
CA PRO A 87 11.94 -7.90 -24.01
C PRO A 87 13.36 -8.23 -23.52
N ASN A 88 14.12 -7.20 -23.17
CA ASN A 88 15.46 -7.29 -22.61
C ASN A 88 15.47 -7.55 -21.10
N LYS A 89 14.39 -8.06 -20.51
CA LYS A 89 14.28 -8.40 -19.08
C LYS A 89 13.86 -9.87 -18.91
N LEU A 90 13.51 -10.27 -17.69
CA LEU A 90 12.96 -11.59 -17.39
C LEU A 90 11.67 -11.83 -18.19
N ASP A 91 11.47 -13.08 -18.60
CA ASP A 91 10.21 -13.48 -19.20
C ASP A 91 9.07 -13.46 -18.16
N PRO A 92 7.79 -13.40 -18.59
CA PRO A 92 6.66 -13.30 -17.66
C PRO A 92 6.54 -14.45 -16.64
N LYS A 93 7.01 -15.66 -16.97
CA LYS A 93 6.96 -16.80 -16.04
C LYS A 93 8.03 -16.65 -14.97
N ALA A 94 9.26 -16.34 -15.35
CA ALA A 94 10.33 -16.06 -14.39
C ALA A 94 9.99 -14.87 -13.50
N TRP A 95 9.36 -13.81 -14.04
CA TRP A 95 8.84 -12.69 -13.25
C TRP A 95 7.85 -13.15 -12.15
N GLN A 96 6.90 -14.03 -12.48
CA GLN A 96 5.94 -14.53 -11.50
C GLN A 96 6.58 -15.40 -10.42
N ILE A 97 7.57 -16.22 -10.79
CA ILE A 97 8.35 -17.01 -9.83
C ILE A 97 9.12 -16.07 -8.89
N MET A 98 9.77 -15.03 -9.44
CA MET A 98 10.47 -14.02 -8.66
C MET A 98 9.58 -13.34 -7.61
N LEU A 99 8.38 -12.91 -8.01
CA LEU A 99 7.41 -12.33 -7.08
C LEU A 99 6.96 -13.35 -6.03
N SER A 100 6.79 -14.61 -6.41
CA SER A 100 6.39 -15.67 -5.47
C SER A 100 7.48 -15.95 -4.44
N ASP A 101 8.73 -16.07 -4.90
CA ASP A 101 9.91 -16.24 -4.04
C ASP A 101 10.00 -15.11 -3.01
N LEU A 102 9.89 -13.86 -3.48
CA LEU A 102 9.93 -12.67 -2.64
C LEU A 102 8.85 -12.67 -1.57
N GLU A 103 7.62 -13.04 -1.92
CA GLU A 103 6.52 -13.11 -0.95
C GLU A 103 6.67 -14.26 0.05
N ILE A 104 7.35 -15.35 -0.33
CA ILE A 104 7.70 -16.44 0.58
C ILE A 104 8.82 -16.02 1.54
N TRP A 105 9.84 -15.32 1.04
CA TRP A 105 11.06 -15.00 1.80
C TRP A 105 10.90 -13.75 2.67
N LEU A 106 10.23 -12.73 2.14
CA LEU A 106 10.05 -11.44 2.78
C LEU A 106 8.70 -10.84 2.36
N ASN A 107 7.67 -11.23 3.11
CA ASN A 107 6.29 -10.88 2.85
C ASN A 107 6.02 -9.37 2.63
N GLY A 108 5.28 -9.04 1.57
CA GLY A 108 4.90 -7.68 1.20
C GLY A 108 6.01 -6.88 0.52
N VAL A 109 7.18 -7.48 0.29
CA VAL A 109 8.31 -6.80 -0.35
C VAL A 109 8.06 -6.51 -1.83
N SER A 110 7.24 -7.33 -2.52
CA SER A 110 6.93 -7.09 -3.92
C SER A 110 6.00 -5.88 -4.12
N VAL A 111 5.36 -5.42 -3.04
CA VAL A 111 4.44 -4.30 -3.08
C VAL A 111 5.17 -2.98 -3.10
N GLY A 112 4.72 -2.10 -4.00
CA GLY A 112 5.29 -0.80 -4.25
C GLY A 112 4.24 0.29 -4.41
N LEU A 113 4.74 1.44 -4.87
CA LEU A 113 3.99 2.68 -5.01
C LEU A 113 3.54 2.93 -6.45
N GLU A 114 4.07 2.21 -7.43
CA GLU A 114 3.79 2.47 -8.85
C GLU A 114 2.58 1.68 -9.35
N GLY A 115 1.89 2.18 -10.39
CA GLY A 115 0.51 1.84 -10.77
C GLY A 115 0.20 0.38 -11.16
N GLY A 116 1.19 -0.53 -11.17
CA GLY A 116 1.00 -1.89 -11.64
C GLY A 116 0.49 -2.87 -10.61
N VAL A 117 -0.71 -3.43 -10.78
CA VAL A 117 -1.26 -4.41 -9.84
C VAL A 117 -0.89 -5.84 -10.24
N ASN A 118 -0.02 -6.49 -9.46
CA ASN A 118 0.34 -7.91 -9.57
C ASN A 118 0.94 -8.49 -8.28
N GLY A 119 1.28 -7.68 -7.27
CA GLY A 119 1.81 -8.13 -5.99
C GLY A 119 0.73 -8.77 -5.13
N ARG A 120 1.13 -9.70 -4.26
CA ARG A 120 0.27 -10.30 -3.23
C ARG A 120 0.92 -10.04 -1.88
N ILE A 121 0.14 -9.83 -0.83
CA ILE A 121 0.65 -9.79 0.54
C ILE A 121 -0.09 -10.88 1.31
N THR A 122 0.63 -11.78 1.98
CA THR A 122 0.05 -12.65 3.03
C THR A 122 0.27 -11.95 4.38
N THR A 123 -0.59 -12.08 5.37
CA THR A 123 -0.56 -11.15 6.52
C THR A 123 -0.11 -11.88 7.78
N GLU A 124 1.20 -11.82 8.08
CA GLU A 124 1.78 -12.27 9.37
C GLU A 124 2.42 -11.12 10.17
N THR A 125 2.87 -10.03 9.52
CA THR A 125 3.52 -8.86 10.15
C THR A 125 2.72 -7.56 10.01
N GLY A 126 1.52 -7.66 9.43
CA GLY A 126 0.59 -6.55 9.20
C GLY A 126 0.82 -5.69 7.94
N PRO A 127 -0.25 -5.14 7.32
CA PRO A 127 -0.16 -4.25 6.16
C PRO A 127 0.46 -2.87 6.38
N THR A 128 1.30 -2.49 5.41
CA THR A 128 1.84 -1.14 5.26
C THR A 128 0.77 -0.11 4.85
N PRO A 129 0.94 1.19 5.17
CA PRO A 129 0.00 2.25 4.78
C PRO A 129 -0.32 2.31 3.27
N GLN A 130 0.63 1.96 2.41
CA GLN A 130 0.47 1.94 0.95
C GLN A 130 -0.46 0.80 0.48
N PHE A 131 -0.33 -0.38 1.11
CA PHE A 131 -1.25 -1.48 0.85
C PHE A 131 -2.65 -1.09 1.28
N LEU A 132 -2.79 -0.53 2.49
CA LEU A 132 -4.09 -0.05 3.00
C LEU A 132 -4.71 0.98 2.05
N ALA A 133 -3.92 1.90 1.52
CA ALA A 133 -4.41 2.86 0.54
C ALA A 133 -4.97 2.18 -0.72
N THR A 134 -4.29 1.17 -1.24
CA THR A 134 -4.73 0.47 -2.46
C THR A 134 -5.96 -0.40 -2.21
N ALA A 135 -6.04 -1.07 -1.05
CA ALA A 135 -7.15 -1.92 -0.69
C ALA A 135 -8.42 -1.12 -0.32
N LEU A 136 -8.26 -0.02 0.42
CA LEU A 136 -9.39 0.73 0.98
C LEU A 136 -10.00 1.75 0.02
N LEU A 137 -9.19 2.39 -0.84
CA LEU A 137 -9.69 3.45 -1.75
C LEU A 137 -10.85 3.00 -2.66
N PRO A 138 -10.81 1.81 -3.30
CA PRO A 138 -11.93 1.33 -4.11
C PRO A 138 -13.24 1.16 -3.30
N LEU A 139 -13.14 0.92 -1.99
CA LEU A 139 -14.27 0.68 -1.10
C LEU A 139 -14.91 1.98 -0.59
N VAL A 140 -14.23 3.13 -0.73
CA VAL A 140 -14.74 4.43 -0.24
C VAL A 140 -16.06 4.80 -0.90
N ASN A 141 -16.16 4.68 -2.23
CA ASN A 141 -17.38 5.08 -2.94
C ASN A 141 -18.59 4.19 -2.59
N PRO A 142 -18.50 2.84 -2.61
CA PRO A 142 -19.58 1.97 -2.10
C PRO A 142 -20.01 2.28 -0.66
N LEU A 143 -19.04 2.58 0.22
CA LEU A 143 -19.30 2.95 1.61
C LEU A 143 -20.08 4.28 1.70
N VAL A 144 -19.67 5.27 0.91
CA VAL A 144 -20.31 6.59 0.86
C VAL A 144 -21.74 6.50 0.36
N ILE A 145 -21.99 5.72 -0.71
CA ILE A 145 -23.33 5.53 -1.27
C ILE A 145 -24.26 4.90 -0.23
N SER A 146 -23.84 3.78 0.38
CA SER A 146 -24.66 3.07 1.38
C SER A 146 -24.92 3.91 2.63
N LEU A 147 -23.94 4.69 3.10
CA LEU A 147 -24.13 5.63 4.21
C LEU A 147 -25.12 6.74 3.86
N ALA A 148 -25.03 7.31 2.66
CA ALA A 148 -25.94 8.36 2.21
C ALA A 148 -27.39 7.86 2.13
N THR A 149 -27.62 6.63 1.66
CA THR A 149 -28.94 5.99 1.64
C THR A 149 -29.55 5.87 3.03
N ILE A 150 -28.76 5.42 4.02
CA ILE A 150 -29.21 5.33 5.42
C ILE A 150 -29.53 6.73 5.98
N CYS A 151 -28.71 7.73 5.67
CA CYS A 151 -28.93 9.10 6.14
C CYS A 151 -30.19 9.76 5.56
N GLN A 152 -30.67 9.34 4.39
CA GLN A 152 -31.93 9.82 3.81
C GLN A 152 -33.15 9.23 4.51
N THR A 153 -33.07 7.97 4.95
CA THR A 153 -34.18 7.24 5.58
C THR A 153 -33.71 6.51 6.85
N PRO A 154 -33.26 7.25 7.88
CA PRO A 154 -32.75 6.63 9.11
C PRO A 154 -33.89 5.95 9.87
N ARG A 155 -33.58 4.83 10.55
CA ARG A 155 -34.60 4.16 11.37
C ARG A 155 -34.98 5.04 12.54
N THR A 156 -36.28 5.14 12.81
CA THR A 156 -36.81 5.85 13.96
C THR A 156 -37.32 4.86 15.00
N LYS A 157 -37.33 5.27 16.26
CA LYS A 157 -38.05 4.60 17.33
C LYS A 157 -38.86 5.62 18.12
N ASP A 158 -39.90 5.17 18.78
CA ASP A 158 -40.63 5.98 19.74
C ASP A 158 -39.84 6.07 21.05
N ALA A 159 -39.62 7.30 21.52
CA ALA A 159 -39.00 7.57 22.81
C ALA A 159 -40.00 8.28 23.72
N GLY A 160 -40.22 7.67 24.89
CA GLY A 160 -40.97 8.28 25.97
C GLY A 160 -40.11 9.29 26.73
N TYR A 161 -40.64 10.47 27.01
CA TYR A 161 -40.05 11.43 27.93
C TYR A 161 -41.13 12.05 28.82
N TRP A 162 -40.71 12.58 29.97
CA TRP A 162 -41.59 13.27 30.89
C TRP A 162 -41.58 14.76 30.58
N GLN A 163 -42.78 15.34 30.48
CA GLN A 163 -42.97 16.77 30.33
C GLN A 163 -44.05 17.25 31.28
N ASP A 164 -43.77 18.36 31.96
CA ASP A 164 -44.76 19.06 32.76
C ASP A 164 -45.70 19.83 31.82
N VAL A 165 -46.97 19.42 31.79
CA VAL A 165 -48.00 20.01 30.93
C VAL A 165 -49.09 20.64 31.78
N ALA A 166 -49.59 21.80 31.38
CA ALA A 166 -50.76 22.39 32.03
C ALA A 166 -51.97 21.46 31.90
N LEU A 167 -52.83 21.40 32.94
CA LEU A 167 -53.99 20.51 32.97
C LEU A 167 -54.90 20.63 31.75
N ARG A 168 -55.14 21.85 31.26
CA ARG A 168 -55.92 22.11 30.04
C ARG A 168 -55.39 21.42 28.76
N ASN A 169 -54.09 21.11 28.72
CA ASN A 169 -53.45 20.42 27.60
C ASN A 169 -53.36 18.90 27.80
N MET A 170 -53.79 18.40 28.96
CA MET A 170 -53.75 16.98 29.29
C MET A 170 -54.97 16.26 28.68
N HIS A 171 -54.80 15.69 27.49
CA HIS A 171 -55.89 14.97 26.81
C HIS A 171 -56.19 13.58 27.42
N LYS A 172 -55.19 12.93 28.04
CA LYS A 172 -55.34 11.62 28.68
C LYS A 172 -54.31 11.46 29.80
N ALA A 173 -54.77 11.15 31.01
CA ALA A 173 -53.90 10.81 32.12
C ALA A 173 -53.48 9.34 32.05
N ASP A 174 -52.17 9.07 32.10
CA ASP A 174 -51.67 7.71 32.26
C ASP A 174 -51.67 7.27 33.74
N ARG A 175 -51.43 5.98 33.98
CA ARG A 175 -51.46 5.40 35.33
C ARG A 175 -50.41 6.04 36.26
N GLU A 176 -49.27 6.46 35.71
CA GLU A 176 -48.16 7.03 36.47
C GLU A 176 -48.44 8.51 36.81
N SER A 177 -48.99 9.29 35.88
CA SER A 177 -49.53 10.63 36.12
C SER A 177 -50.63 10.60 37.19
N LEU A 178 -51.56 9.65 37.13
CA LEU A 178 -52.60 9.49 38.16
C LEU A 178 -52.01 9.10 39.52
N ALA A 179 -51.00 8.23 39.55
CA ALA A 179 -50.30 7.86 40.79
C ALA A 179 -49.45 9.01 41.37
N TRP A 180 -48.99 9.94 40.53
CA TRP A 180 -48.32 11.15 40.97
C TRP A 180 -49.32 12.14 41.60
N VAL A 181 -50.48 12.32 40.98
CA VAL A 181 -51.58 13.17 41.47
C VAL A 181 -52.07 12.72 42.85
N THR A 182 -52.21 11.42 43.10
CA THR A 182 -52.62 10.92 44.43
C THR A 182 -51.62 11.22 45.54
N ARG A 183 -50.37 11.53 45.20
CA ARG A 183 -49.32 11.95 46.14
C ARG A 183 -49.18 13.46 46.28
N HIS A 184 -49.87 14.24 45.44
CA HIS A 184 -49.84 15.71 45.42
C HIS A 184 -51.28 16.25 45.48
N PRO A 185 -51.97 16.09 46.63
CA PRO A 185 -53.39 16.40 46.79
C PRO A 185 -53.74 17.86 46.48
N GLU A 186 -52.82 18.80 46.70
CA GLU A 186 -52.94 20.21 46.30
C GLU A 186 -53.08 20.39 44.80
N THR A 187 -52.39 19.54 44.01
CA THR A 187 -52.49 19.51 42.55
C THR A 187 -53.72 18.70 42.11
N GLY A 188 -54.06 17.65 42.86
CA GLY A 188 -55.28 16.85 42.64
C GLY A 188 -56.58 17.62 42.85
N ALA A 189 -56.59 18.65 43.71
CA ALA A 189 -57.74 19.54 43.89
C ALA A 189 -58.19 20.22 42.59
N TRP A 190 -57.25 20.51 41.68
CA TRP A 190 -57.53 21.11 40.37
C TRP A 190 -58.26 20.15 39.41
N LEU A 191 -58.26 18.84 39.67
CA LEU A 191 -59.00 17.84 38.90
C LEU A 191 -60.45 17.68 39.34
N LEU A 192 -60.82 18.19 40.53
CA LEU A 192 -62.17 18.08 41.08
C LEU A 192 -63.02 19.28 40.62
N PRO A 193 -64.05 19.08 39.78
CA PRO A 193 -64.79 20.19 39.17
C PRO A 193 -65.40 21.17 40.17
N TRP A 194 -65.86 20.69 41.32
CA TRP A 194 -66.49 21.50 42.38
C TRP A 194 -65.49 22.21 43.29
N VAL A 195 -64.26 21.70 43.42
CA VAL A 195 -63.20 22.37 44.20
C VAL A 195 -62.52 23.43 43.34
N ARG A 196 -62.37 23.17 42.04
CA ARG A 196 -61.68 24.02 41.07
C ARG A 196 -62.23 25.45 40.99
N VAL A 197 -63.53 25.64 41.21
CA VAL A 197 -64.20 26.96 41.14
C VAL A 197 -63.69 27.91 42.23
N ASP A 198 -63.26 27.37 43.36
CA ASP A 198 -62.80 28.12 44.53
C ASP A 198 -61.27 28.26 44.61
N LEU A 199 -60.54 27.69 43.64
CA LEU A 199 -59.07 27.74 43.61
C LEU A 199 -58.60 29.07 43.00
N ILE A 200 -57.70 29.76 43.72
CA ILE A 200 -57.06 31.01 43.30
C ILE A 200 -55.59 30.71 42.99
N GLY A 201 -55.15 31.00 41.76
CA GLY A 201 -53.75 30.83 41.34
C GLY A 201 -53.60 30.36 39.89
N ASP A 202 -52.35 30.14 39.48
CA ASP A 202 -52.03 29.57 38.17
C ASP A 202 -52.32 28.06 38.15
N GLU A 203 -52.84 27.57 37.02
CA GLU A 203 -53.11 26.15 36.80
C GLU A 203 -51.82 25.33 36.95
N PRO A 204 -51.79 24.28 37.79
CA PRO A 204 -50.58 23.50 38.02
C PRO A 204 -50.22 22.68 36.78
N HIS A 205 -48.92 22.37 36.67
CA HIS A 205 -48.42 21.49 35.64
C HIS A 205 -48.36 20.05 36.16
N PHE A 206 -48.67 19.11 35.28
CA PHE A 206 -48.73 17.68 35.57
C PHE A 206 -47.63 16.97 34.77
N PRO A 207 -46.87 16.05 35.38
CA PRO A 207 -45.95 15.23 34.62
C PRO A 207 -46.76 14.28 33.73
N GLN A 208 -46.64 14.46 32.41
CA GLN A 208 -47.23 13.58 31.41
C GLN A 208 -46.13 12.86 30.63
N ARG A 209 -46.33 11.57 30.39
CA ARG A 209 -45.48 10.81 29.48
C ARG A 209 -45.84 11.14 28.03
N CYS A 210 -44.94 11.84 27.36
CA CYS A 210 -45.04 12.16 25.94
C CYS A 210 -44.22 11.15 25.13
N ILE A 211 -44.67 10.87 23.90
CA ILE A 211 -43.96 10.02 22.95
C ILE A 211 -43.55 10.89 21.77
N THR A 212 -42.26 10.89 21.44
CA THR A 212 -41.74 11.49 20.22
C THR A 212 -40.98 10.46 19.41
N GLN A 213 -41.05 10.57 18.08
CA GLN A 213 -40.16 9.80 17.22
C GLN A 213 -38.74 10.36 17.34
N THR A 214 -37.78 9.47 17.52
CA THR A 214 -36.36 9.80 17.56
C THR A 214 -35.58 8.93 16.59
N VAL A 215 -34.56 9.53 15.96
CA VAL A 215 -33.56 8.83 15.15
C VAL A 215 -32.48 8.16 16.01
N ASP A 216 -32.57 8.27 17.34
CA ASP A 216 -31.66 7.62 18.28
C ASP A 216 -31.96 6.11 18.43
N HIS A 217 -31.87 5.41 17.30
CA HIS A 217 -32.11 3.98 17.14
C HIS A 217 -30.81 3.17 17.30
N PRO A 218 -30.81 1.97 17.92
CA PRO A 218 -29.61 1.13 18.05
C PRO A 218 -28.82 0.93 16.75
N ALA A 219 -29.51 0.66 15.65
CA ALA A 219 -28.91 0.54 14.31
C ALA A 219 -28.18 1.84 13.86
N ASN A 220 -28.78 3.00 14.10
CA ASN A 220 -28.18 4.29 13.74
C ASN A 220 -26.94 4.59 14.59
N ARG A 221 -26.97 4.25 15.88
CA ARG A 221 -25.79 4.36 16.77
C ARG A 221 -24.64 3.49 16.26
N TYR A 222 -24.94 2.29 15.79
CA TYR A 222 -23.96 1.38 15.20
C TYR A 222 -23.40 1.91 13.87
N VAL A 223 -24.24 2.45 13.00
CA VAL A 223 -23.81 3.08 11.74
C VAL A 223 -22.84 4.23 11.99
N VAL A 224 -23.17 5.13 12.92
CA VAL A 224 -22.29 6.27 13.28
C VAL A 224 -20.98 5.77 13.89
N TRP A 225 -21.01 4.70 14.68
CA TRP A 225 -19.80 4.07 15.24
C TRP A 225 -18.88 3.51 14.15
N LEU A 226 -19.42 2.72 13.21
CA LEU A 226 -18.67 2.15 12.08
C LEU A 226 -18.10 3.23 11.17
N ALA A 227 -18.90 4.24 10.82
CA ALA A 227 -18.47 5.31 9.94
C ALA A 227 -17.30 6.11 10.54
N ARG A 228 -17.34 6.40 11.85
CA ARG A 228 -16.23 7.06 12.56
C ARG A 228 -14.96 6.20 12.59
N LYS A 229 -15.10 4.88 12.70
CA LYS A 229 -13.95 3.96 12.64
C LYS A 229 -13.33 3.92 11.24
N ALA A 230 -14.14 3.82 10.19
CA ALA A 230 -13.66 3.90 8.81
C ALA A 230 -12.99 5.25 8.50
N GLU A 231 -13.60 6.36 8.93
CA GLU A 231 -13.01 7.70 8.85
C GLU A 231 -11.64 7.77 9.53
N HIS A 232 -11.50 7.18 10.72
CA HIS A 232 -10.24 7.12 11.44
C HIS A 232 -9.17 6.33 10.69
N THR A 233 -9.49 5.13 10.18
CA THR A 233 -8.56 4.29 9.40
C THR A 233 -8.08 5.03 8.14
N LEU A 234 -8.98 5.69 7.43
CA LEU A 234 -8.64 6.50 6.25
C LEU A 234 -7.72 7.67 6.60
N LYS A 235 -8.01 8.39 7.70
CA LYS A 235 -7.18 9.49 8.18
C LYS A 235 -5.79 9.04 8.62
N SER A 236 -5.70 7.98 9.42
CA SER A 236 -4.41 7.46 9.90
C SER A 236 -3.54 6.99 8.73
N THR A 237 -4.13 6.26 7.78
CA THR A 237 -3.44 5.80 6.57
C THR A 237 -3.01 6.97 5.70
N GLY A 238 -3.88 7.96 5.50
CA GLY A 238 -3.56 9.17 4.74
C GLY A 238 -2.46 10.03 5.38
N ILE A 239 -2.45 10.17 6.70
CA ILE A 239 -1.40 10.87 7.46
C ILE A 239 -0.08 10.11 7.36
N ALA A 240 -0.11 8.78 7.51
CA ALA A 240 1.08 7.95 7.37
C ALA A 240 1.70 8.11 5.99
N LEU A 241 0.91 7.99 4.90
CA LEU A 241 1.39 8.23 3.54
C LEU A 241 1.96 9.64 3.33
N ARG A 242 1.32 10.66 3.91
CA ARG A 242 1.84 12.04 3.86
C ARG A 242 3.18 12.16 4.57
N SER A 243 3.37 11.45 5.68
CA SER A 243 4.65 11.42 6.39
C SER A 243 5.73 10.72 5.56
N MET A 244 5.38 9.62 4.88
CA MET A 244 6.30 8.89 4.01
C MET A 244 6.78 9.75 2.84
N ALA A 245 5.89 10.57 2.28
CA ALA A 245 6.22 11.55 1.23
C ALA A 245 7.21 12.66 1.64
N LYS A 246 7.51 12.82 2.94
CA LYS A 246 8.49 13.81 3.43
C LYS A 246 9.92 13.27 3.50
N SER A 247 10.13 11.98 3.27
CA SER A 247 11.47 11.39 3.18
C SER A 247 12.16 11.91 1.91
N PRO A 248 13.50 12.12 1.90
CA PRO A 248 14.20 12.69 0.76
C PRO A 248 13.87 11.90 -0.52
N PRO A 249 13.48 12.58 -1.61
CA PRO A 249 12.71 11.95 -2.67
C PRO A 249 13.59 11.13 -3.60
N VAL A 250 13.07 9.98 -4.00
CA VAL A 250 13.33 9.35 -5.29
C VAL A 250 11.97 9.26 -5.97
N ASP A 251 11.76 10.02 -7.04
CA ASP A 251 10.72 9.78 -8.08
C ASP A 251 9.22 10.01 -7.74
N ASP A 252 8.33 9.64 -8.69
CA ASP A 252 6.85 9.65 -8.69
C ASP A 252 6.18 9.11 -7.42
N THR A 253 6.92 8.32 -6.64
CA THR A 253 6.63 7.88 -5.27
C THR A 253 6.06 8.97 -4.37
N SER A 254 6.68 10.15 -4.34
CA SER A 254 6.21 11.24 -3.47
C SER A 254 4.87 11.79 -3.95
N ARG A 255 4.69 11.91 -5.27
CA ARG A 255 3.43 12.34 -5.90
C ARG A 255 2.32 11.32 -5.69
N TRP A 256 2.61 10.03 -5.82
CA TRP A 256 1.66 8.96 -5.54
C TRP A 256 1.21 8.99 -4.08
N CYS A 257 2.15 9.06 -3.12
CA CYS A 257 1.84 9.11 -1.69
C CYS A 257 0.98 10.33 -1.36
N LEU A 258 1.31 11.51 -1.91
CA LEU A 258 0.52 12.72 -1.71
C LEU A 258 -0.88 12.62 -2.33
N ASN A 259 -1.00 12.09 -3.54
CA ASN A 259 -2.30 11.95 -4.21
C ASN A 259 -3.18 10.93 -3.49
N ARG A 260 -2.65 9.77 -3.11
CA ARG A 260 -3.39 8.75 -2.34
C ARG A 260 -3.71 9.23 -0.93
N SER A 261 -2.79 9.95 -0.29
CA SER A 261 -3.06 10.64 0.97
C SER A 261 -4.24 11.61 0.85
N ARG A 262 -4.25 12.45 -0.19
CA ARG A 262 -5.38 13.34 -0.50
C ARG A 262 -6.67 12.55 -0.69
N SER A 263 -6.71 11.55 -1.56
CA SER A 263 -7.91 10.75 -1.80
C SER A 263 -8.45 10.05 -0.55
N LEU A 264 -7.56 9.52 0.31
CA LEU A 264 -7.97 8.91 1.59
C LEU A 264 -8.54 9.95 2.56
N LEU A 265 -7.90 11.12 2.65
CA LEU A 265 -8.36 12.21 3.51
C LEU A 265 -9.67 12.82 3.00
N ASP A 266 -9.82 13.01 1.69
CA ASP A 266 -11.04 13.46 1.04
C ASP A 266 -12.17 12.44 1.29
N GLY A 267 -11.89 11.14 1.14
CA GLY A 267 -12.83 10.07 1.47
C GLY A 267 -13.28 10.10 2.93
N ALA A 268 -12.35 10.30 3.86
CA ALA A 268 -12.66 10.46 5.28
C ALA A 268 -13.52 11.71 5.54
N GLU A 269 -13.20 12.82 4.89
CA GLU A 269 -13.95 14.06 5.00
C GLU A 269 -15.39 13.92 4.46
N ILE A 270 -15.56 13.26 3.31
CA ILE A 270 -16.87 12.97 2.71
C ILE A 270 -17.73 12.18 3.70
N ILE A 271 -17.20 11.09 4.27
CA ILE A 271 -17.91 10.28 5.28
C ILE A 271 -18.32 11.14 6.48
N GLY A 272 -17.39 11.92 7.03
CA GLY A 272 -17.67 12.81 8.16
C GLY A 272 -18.73 13.88 7.84
N ASN A 273 -18.69 14.45 6.64
CA ASN A 273 -19.63 15.48 6.19
C ASN A 273 -21.04 14.92 5.97
N ILE A 274 -21.18 13.69 5.47
CA ILE A 274 -22.49 13.02 5.34
C ILE A 274 -23.17 12.90 6.71
N ILE A 275 -22.45 12.42 7.73
CA ILE A 275 -23.01 12.29 9.08
C ILE A 275 -23.40 13.66 9.64
N LYS A 276 -22.49 14.65 9.56
CA LYS A 276 -22.71 16.01 10.10
C LYS A 276 -23.93 16.70 9.49
N ARG A 277 -24.19 16.48 8.20
CA ARG A 277 -25.31 17.09 7.47
C ARG A 277 -26.61 16.27 7.54
N SER A 278 -26.58 15.08 8.14
CA SER A 278 -27.73 14.19 8.25
C SER A 278 -28.49 14.36 9.59
N PRO A 279 -29.68 13.76 9.73
CA PRO A 279 -30.36 13.62 11.02
C PRO A 279 -29.52 12.88 12.08
N LEU A 280 -28.51 12.09 11.66
CA LEU A 280 -27.67 11.29 12.56
C LEU A 280 -26.61 12.09 13.31
N ARG A 281 -26.45 13.40 13.04
CA ARG A 281 -25.41 14.25 13.67
C ARG A 281 -25.42 14.24 15.21
N HIS A 282 -26.59 14.04 15.81
CA HIS A 282 -26.81 14.06 17.27
C HIS A 282 -26.86 12.65 17.88
N VAL A 283 -26.80 11.60 17.05
CA VAL A 283 -26.83 10.21 17.52
C VAL A 283 -25.48 9.86 18.13
N ARG A 284 -25.49 9.34 19.35
CA ARG A 284 -24.27 8.92 20.04
C ARG A 284 -23.80 7.58 19.46
N PRO A 285 -22.55 7.46 18.95
CA PRO A 285 -22.05 6.20 18.41
C PRO A 285 -22.02 5.13 19.50
N HIS A 286 -22.40 3.91 19.13
CA HIS A 286 -22.34 2.77 20.03
C HIS A 286 -21.94 1.50 19.24
N PRO A 287 -21.13 0.60 19.82
CA PRO A 287 -20.83 -0.71 19.22
C PRO A 287 -22.12 -1.52 18.93
N PRO A 288 -22.03 -2.61 18.15
CA PRO A 288 -23.21 -3.38 17.78
C PRO A 288 -23.89 -3.98 19.01
N SER A 289 -25.21 -3.82 19.08
CA SER A 289 -26.09 -4.56 20.00
C SER A 289 -26.94 -5.54 19.20
N GLU A 290 -27.56 -6.51 19.88
CA GLU A 290 -28.46 -7.50 19.24
C GLU A 290 -29.57 -6.81 18.42
N ALA A 291 -30.20 -5.78 18.99
CA ALA A 291 -31.23 -4.99 18.30
C ALA A 291 -30.69 -4.26 17.06
N ALA A 292 -29.43 -3.81 17.08
CA ALA A 292 -28.80 -3.20 15.90
C ALA A 292 -28.54 -4.26 14.82
N LEU A 293 -28.07 -5.45 15.21
CA LEU A 293 -27.76 -6.54 14.28
C LEU A 293 -29.02 -7.11 13.61
N LEU A 294 -30.14 -7.22 14.32
CA LEU A 294 -31.42 -7.63 13.74
C LEU A 294 -31.85 -6.70 12.59
N VAL A 295 -31.74 -5.38 12.79
CA VAL A 295 -32.03 -4.40 11.73
C VAL A 295 -31.03 -4.47 10.58
N VAL A 296 -29.75 -4.70 10.88
CA VAL A 296 -28.72 -4.87 9.83
C VAL A 296 -28.97 -6.10 8.97
N LEU A 297 -29.50 -7.19 9.55
CA LEU A 297 -29.84 -8.40 8.80
C LEU A 297 -31.11 -8.26 7.95
N ASP A 298 -32.05 -7.43 8.40
CA ASP A 298 -33.37 -7.27 7.77
C ASP A 298 -33.41 -6.14 6.72
N ASP A 299 -32.54 -5.13 6.84
CA ASP A 299 -32.54 -3.96 5.96
C ASP A 299 -31.34 -3.97 4.97
N PRO A 300 -31.59 -4.00 3.64
CA PRO A 300 -30.52 -4.06 2.63
C PRO A 300 -29.54 -2.89 2.68
N ALA A 301 -29.98 -1.68 3.03
CA ALA A 301 -29.10 -0.52 3.08
C ALA A 301 -28.12 -0.63 4.27
N TYR A 302 -28.62 -1.08 5.42
CA TYR A 302 -27.79 -1.33 6.61
C TYR A 302 -26.87 -2.53 6.41
N ALA A 303 -27.33 -3.59 5.75
CA ALA A 303 -26.51 -4.75 5.39
C ALA A 303 -25.33 -4.37 4.48
N ALA A 304 -25.59 -3.57 3.43
CA ALA A 304 -24.58 -3.12 2.48
C ALA A 304 -23.54 -2.17 3.13
N PHE A 305 -24.01 -1.26 3.97
CA PHE A 305 -23.12 -0.39 4.75
C PHE A 305 -22.28 -1.20 5.73
N HIS A 306 -22.89 -2.14 6.45
CA HIS A 306 -22.23 -3.01 7.41
C HIS A 306 -21.14 -3.88 6.76
N SER A 307 -21.44 -4.54 5.65
CA SER A 307 -20.49 -5.42 4.95
C SER A 307 -19.27 -4.65 4.46
N THR A 308 -19.48 -3.47 3.86
CA THR A 308 -18.41 -2.62 3.36
C THR A 308 -17.60 -2.00 4.50
N SER A 309 -18.26 -1.44 5.53
CA SER A 309 -17.60 -0.82 6.69
C SER A 309 -16.74 -1.81 7.46
N ARG A 310 -17.19 -3.07 7.55
CA ARG A 310 -16.44 -4.14 8.20
C ARG A 310 -15.07 -4.38 7.56
N LEU A 311 -14.88 -4.07 6.28
CA LEU A 311 -13.57 -4.18 5.63
C LEU A 311 -12.62 -3.12 6.17
N PHE A 312 -13.06 -1.89 6.42
CA PHE A 312 -12.22 -0.81 6.97
C PHE A 312 -11.79 -1.02 8.42
N ILE A 313 -12.51 -1.87 9.15
CA ILE A 313 -12.22 -2.23 10.55
C ILE A 313 -11.75 -3.67 10.71
N SER A 314 -11.75 -4.44 9.62
CA SER A 314 -11.35 -5.84 9.65
C SER A 314 -9.88 -5.87 10.04
N PRO A 315 -9.47 -6.78 10.95
CA PRO A 315 -8.07 -7.10 11.14
C PRO A 315 -7.37 -7.31 9.79
N ALA A 316 -8.04 -7.92 8.78
CA ALA A 316 -7.50 -8.16 7.44
C ALA A 316 -7.02 -6.95 6.64
N PHE A 317 -7.64 -5.79 6.89
CA PHE A 317 -7.23 -4.49 6.36
C PHE A 317 -6.82 -3.55 7.51
N SER A 318 -6.66 -4.11 8.70
CA SER A 318 -5.84 -3.59 9.78
C SER A 318 -4.49 -4.29 9.66
N LEU A 319 -3.54 -3.96 10.53
CA LEU A 319 -2.23 -4.61 10.56
C LEU A 319 -2.28 -6.14 10.87
N ASP A 320 -3.38 -6.88 10.63
CA ASP A 320 -3.45 -8.32 10.92
C ASP A 320 -4.58 -9.14 10.22
N GLN A 321 -4.22 -9.88 9.15
CA GLN A 321 -4.87 -11.11 8.62
C GLN A 321 -6.15 -11.06 7.74
N GLY A 322 -5.98 -11.27 6.42
CA GLY A 322 -6.85 -12.20 5.67
C GLY A 322 -7.61 -11.73 4.42
N GLN A 323 -6.93 -11.73 3.25
CA GLN A 323 -7.35 -12.14 1.88
C GLN A 323 -6.44 -11.40 0.87
N PRO A 324 -5.84 -12.08 -0.13
CA PRO A 324 -4.87 -11.44 -1.02
C PRO A 324 -5.57 -10.50 -2.01
N CYS A 325 -5.64 -9.22 -1.65
CA CYS A 325 -5.90 -8.14 -2.61
C CYS A 325 -4.66 -7.96 -3.48
N GLY A 326 -4.85 -7.87 -4.80
CA GLY A 326 -3.78 -7.46 -5.70
C GLY A 326 -3.30 -6.07 -5.29
N ALA A 327 -1.98 -5.91 -5.15
CA ALA A 327 -1.36 -4.66 -4.74
C ALA A 327 -0.44 -4.11 -5.84
N PRO A 328 -0.17 -2.79 -5.84
CA PRO A 328 0.77 -2.19 -6.76
C PRO A 328 2.15 -2.79 -6.51
N VAL A 329 2.96 -2.99 -7.54
CA VAL A 329 4.31 -3.58 -7.41
C VAL A 329 5.39 -2.50 -7.37
N ARG A 330 6.53 -2.82 -6.77
CA ARG A 330 7.73 -1.99 -6.87
C ARG A 330 8.26 -1.92 -8.31
N PRO A 331 9.09 -0.92 -8.63
CA PRO A 331 9.85 -0.90 -9.87
C PRO A 331 10.52 -2.25 -10.13
N SER A 332 10.46 -2.70 -11.37
CA SER A 332 10.88 -4.05 -11.71
C SER A 332 12.38 -4.32 -11.49
N TYR A 333 13.22 -3.27 -11.56
CA TYR A 333 14.64 -3.37 -11.25
C TYR A 333 14.90 -3.52 -9.74
N GLU A 334 14.16 -2.82 -8.88
CA GLU A 334 14.30 -2.90 -7.43
C GLU A 334 13.85 -4.27 -6.91
N ILE A 335 12.76 -4.81 -7.47
CA ILE A 335 12.32 -6.18 -7.20
C ILE A 335 13.43 -7.18 -7.52
N TYR A 336 14.11 -6.99 -8.67
CA TYR A 336 15.20 -7.86 -9.08
C TYR A 336 16.43 -7.73 -8.17
N GLU A 337 16.83 -6.53 -7.76
CA GLU A 337 17.91 -6.28 -6.80
C GLU A 337 17.65 -6.97 -5.46
N ILE A 338 16.45 -6.81 -4.89
CA ILE A 338 16.05 -7.44 -3.63
C ILE A 338 16.02 -8.96 -3.78
N TRP A 339 15.50 -9.46 -4.90
CA TRP A 339 15.46 -10.90 -5.17
C TRP A 339 16.87 -11.48 -5.29
N CYS A 340 17.81 -10.81 -5.97
CA CYS A 340 19.22 -11.24 -6.03
C CYS A 340 19.85 -11.33 -4.63
N TYR A 341 19.60 -10.33 -3.78
CA TYR A 341 20.09 -10.32 -2.40
C TYR A 341 19.52 -11.49 -1.58
N LEU A 342 18.21 -11.66 -1.57
CA LEU A 342 17.55 -12.71 -0.81
C LEU A 342 17.90 -14.10 -1.35
N THR A 343 18.09 -14.24 -2.67
CA THR A 343 18.59 -15.48 -3.29
C THR A 343 19.97 -15.85 -2.73
N LEU A 344 20.90 -14.90 -2.64
CA LEU A 344 22.23 -15.14 -2.05
C LEU A 344 22.13 -15.52 -0.57
N VAL A 345 21.27 -14.84 0.19
CA VAL A 345 21.02 -15.16 1.61
C VAL A 345 20.50 -16.59 1.77
N HIS A 346 19.44 -16.96 1.04
CA HIS A 346 18.83 -18.28 1.12
C HIS A 346 19.75 -19.38 0.59
N ALA A 347 20.45 -19.14 -0.52
CA ALA A 347 21.41 -20.08 -1.06
C ALA A 347 22.57 -20.34 -0.09
N SER A 348 23.08 -19.29 0.58
CA SER A 348 24.13 -19.42 1.60
C SER A 348 23.64 -20.20 2.83
N GLN A 349 22.43 -19.88 3.33
CA GLN A 349 21.83 -20.59 4.47
C GLN A 349 21.59 -22.07 4.16
N LYS A 350 21.13 -22.37 2.94
CA LYS A 350 20.92 -23.74 2.47
C LYS A 350 22.24 -24.50 2.31
N LYS A 351 23.28 -23.84 1.81
CA LYS A 351 24.62 -24.43 1.62
C LYS A 351 25.31 -24.71 2.96
N TRP A 352 25.20 -23.78 3.91
CA TRP A 352 25.84 -23.86 5.22
C TRP A 352 24.80 -23.83 6.36
N PRO A 353 24.00 -24.89 6.53
CA PRO A 353 22.92 -24.92 7.53
C PRO A 353 23.43 -24.99 8.97
N HIS A 354 24.68 -25.44 9.17
CA HIS A 354 25.31 -25.56 10.49
C HIS A 354 25.91 -24.24 11.00
N TRP A 355 25.89 -23.18 10.18
CA TRP A 355 26.39 -21.87 10.57
C TRP A 355 25.33 -21.10 11.37
N LYS A 356 25.78 -20.21 12.25
CA LYS A 356 24.88 -19.31 12.98
C LYS A 356 24.55 -18.11 12.08
N TRP A 357 23.31 -18.01 11.65
CA TRP A 357 22.81 -16.94 10.80
C TRP A 357 22.05 -15.88 11.59
N GLN A 358 22.35 -14.61 11.33
CA GLN A 358 21.65 -13.46 11.93
C GLN A 358 21.33 -12.43 10.85
N SER A 359 20.05 -12.06 10.72
CA SER A 359 19.59 -11.01 9.80
C SER A 359 19.15 -9.79 10.59
N LYS A 360 19.54 -8.60 10.12
CA LYS A 360 19.17 -7.30 10.70
C LYS A 360 18.69 -6.38 9.59
N GLY A 361 17.80 -5.44 9.91
CA GLY A 361 17.39 -4.37 9.00
C GLY A 361 16.43 -4.75 7.87
N PHE A 362 15.85 -5.97 7.85
CA PHE A 362 14.91 -6.39 6.80
C PHE A 362 13.63 -5.52 6.76
N GLY A 363 13.24 -4.93 7.89
CA GLY A 363 12.16 -3.94 7.93
C GLY A 363 12.43 -2.68 7.08
N HIS A 364 13.70 -2.36 6.79
CA HIS A 364 14.04 -1.29 5.85
C HIS A 364 13.76 -1.70 4.40
N ILE A 365 14.00 -2.96 4.03
CA ILE A 365 13.65 -3.46 2.69
C ILE A 365 12.13 -3.37 2.50
N LEU A 366 11.33 -3.72 3.52
CA LEU A 366 9.87 -3.65 3.47
C LEU A 366 9.31 -2.22 3.33
N ASN A 367 10.11 -1.20 3.65
CA ASN A 367 9.68 0.18 3.50
C ASN A 367 9.81 0.63 2.03
N MET A 368 8.67 0.84 1.36
CA MET A 368 8.60 1.21 -0.06
C MET A 368 9.12 2.60 -0.40
N THR A 369 9.43 3.44 0.59
CA THR A 369 10.02 4.77 0.35
C THR A 369 11.49 4.85 0.76
N SER A 370 12.08 3.73 1.20
CA SER A 370 13.49 3.70 1.58
C SER A 370 14.27 2.82 0.62
N SER A 371 15.55 3.11 0.44
CA SER A 371 16.45 2.35 -0.43
C SER A 371 16.75 0.91 0.07
N GLY A 372 16.11 0.45 1.15
CA GLY A 372 16.39 -0.84 1.80
C GLY A 372 17.74 -0.89 2.53
N THR A 373 18.44 0.24 2.62
CA THR A 373 19.78 0.34 3.20
C THR A 373 19.82 -0.18 4.64
N GLY A 374 20.87 -0.94 4.95
CA GLY A 374 21.15 -1.43 6.30
C GLY A 374 20.63 -2.84 6.57
N ALA A 375 19.95 -3.45 5.61
CA ALA A 375 19.69 -4.88 5.66
C ALA A 375 21.01 -5.65 5.50
N THR A 376 21.29 -6.53 6.46
CA THR A 376 22.51 -7.34 6.48
C THR A 376 22.21 -8.70 7.07
N THR A 377 22.77 -9.73 6.46
CA THR A 377 22.74 -11.10 6.96
C THR A 377 24.18 -11.56 7.21
N THR A 378 24.46 -11.99 8.43
CA THR A 378 25.76 -12.47 8.86
C THR A 378 25.68 -13.97 9.13
N GLY A 379 26.56 -14.74 8.51
CA GLY A 379 26.78 -16.15 8.82
C GLY A 379 28.09 -16.32 9.59
N THR A 380 28.05 -17.05 10.71
CA THR A 380 29.25 -17.39 11.48
C THR A 380 29.44 -18.90 11.48
N ALA A 381 30.57 -19.34 10.93
CA ALA A 381 30.99 -20.73 10.86
C ALA A 381 31.35 -21.28 12.26
N PRO A 382 31.27 -22.61 12.47
CA PRO A 382 31.68 -23.23 13.74
C PRO A 382 33.14 -22.96 14.12
N ASN A 383 34.02 -22.80 13.13
CA ASN A 383 35.44 -22.48 13.35
C ASN A 383 35.68 -21.00 13.70
N GLY A 384 34.64 -20.15 13.70
CA GLY A 384 34.73 -18.72 14.00
C GLY A 384 34.84 -17.80 12.78
N SER A 385 35.00 -18.34 11.57
CA SER A 385 35.02 -17.54 10.35
C SER A 385 33.64 -16.94 10.08
N ARG A 386 33.59 -15.80 9.38
CA ARG A 386 32.38 -14.99 9.23
C ARG A 386 32.18 -14.51 7.80
N ILE A 387 30.94 -14.60 7.32
CA ILE A 387 30.50 -13.96 6.08
C ILE A 387 29.43 -12.90 6.35
N ASP A 388 29.54 -11.74 5.71
CA ASP A 388 28.56 -10.66 5.77
C ASP A 388 27.97 -10.39 4.38
N LEU A 389 26.65 -10.49 4.24
CA LEU A 389 25.87 -10.16 3.05
C LEU A 389 25.04 -8.89 3.33
N ALA A 390 25.37 -7.77 2.69
CA ALA A 390 24.67 -6.50 2.92
C ALA A 390 23.94 -6.01 1.66
N PHE A 391 22.70 -5.53 1.83
CA PHE A 391 21.90 -4.91 0.78
C PHE A 391 21.98 -3.39 0.87
N ASN A 392 22.26 -2.76 -0.28
CA ASN A 392 22.39 -1.33 -0.48
C ASN A 392 23.21 -0.61 0.63
N PRO A 393 24.42 -1.10 0.99
CA PRO A 393 25.23 -0.49 2.05
C PRO A 393 25.74 0.90 1.64
N ILE A 394 25.70 1.84 2.58
CA ILE A 394 26.26 3.18 2.37
C ILE A 394 27.78 3.15 2.53
N PHE A 395 28.47 3.63 1.49
CA PHE A 395 29.86 4.06 1.54
C PHE A 395 29.89 5.59 1.47
N PRO A 396 30.01 6.28 2.61
CA PRO A 396 30.03 7.75 2.62
C PRO A 396 31.18 8.27 1.76
N GLY A 397 31.00 9.43 1.14
CA GLY A 397 32.07 10.09 0.38
C GLY A 397 33.28 10.39 1.26
N TYR A 398 34.45 10.59 0.64
CA TYR A 398 35.72 10.65 1.35
C TYR A 398 35.68 11.69 2.48
N PHE A 399 35.21 12.90 2.20
CA PHE A 399 35.12 13.98 3.17
C PHE A 399 33.98 13.83 4.20
N ALA A 400 32.99 12.95 3.94
CA ALA A 400 31.84 12.71 4.81
C ALA A 400 32.01 11.47 5.71
N ARG A 401 33.14 10.75 5.63
CA ARG A 401 33.30 9.43 6.25
C ARG A 401 33.29 9.41 7.77
N ASN A 402 33.61 10.50 8.47
CA ASN A 402 33.61 10.58 9.94
C ASN A 402 34.27 9.34 10.63
N ASN A 403 35.49 8.97 10.21
CA ASN A 403 36.22 7.77 10.66
C ASN A 403 35.56 6.41 10.38
N ALA A 404 34.57 6.33 9.49
CA ALA A 404 33.96 5.07 9.08
C ALA A 404 35.00 4.10 8.50
N SER A 405 34.89 2.82 8.87
CA SER A 405 35.73 1.74 8.35
C SER A 405 35.44 1.42 6.88
N ARG A 406 34.29 1.87 6.36
CA ARG A 406 33.89 1.76 4.97
C ARG A 406 33.58 3.15 4.41
N TYR A 407 34.10 3.49 3.24
CA TYR A 407 33.91 4.79 2.58
C TYR A 407 34.24 4.71 1.09
N SER A 408 33.81 5.72 0.33
CA SER A 408 34.18 5.93 -1.06
C SER A 408 35.29 6.98 -1.14
N LEU A 409 36.23 6.83 -2.08
CA LEU A 409 37.29 7.79 -2.38
C LEU A 409 36.77 9.06 -3.06
N SER A 410 35.50 9.08 -3.49
CA SER A 410 34.86 10.21 -4.16
C SER A 410 33.60 10.66 -3.40
N THR A 411 32.45 10.65 -4.05
CA THR A 411 31.14 10.91 -3.47
C THR A 411 30.59 9.68 -2.75
N GLU A 412 29.48 9.83 -2.03
CA GLU A 412 28.75 8.68 -1.51
C GLU A 412 28.42 7.70 -2.65
N ARG A 413 28.57 6.41 -2.37
CA ARG A 413 28.27 5.32 -3.29
C ARG A 413 27.54 4.21 -2.54
N ARG A 414 26.71 3.48 -3.29
CA ARG A 414 25.90 2.42 -2.75
C ARG A 414 25.84 1.28 -3.76
N PRO A 415 26.70 0.26 -3.64
CA PRO A 415 26.55 -0.96 -4.44
C PRO A 415 25.26 -1.68 -4.02
N ASP A 416 24.62 -2.41 -4.94
CA ASP A 416 23.35 -3.10 -4.64
C ASP A 416 23.55 -4.15 -3.55
N ILE A 417 24.63 -4.95 -3.66
CA ILE A 417 24.94 -6.02 -2.71
C ILE A 417 26.45 -6.03 -2.44
N THR A 418 26.85 -6.28 -1.19
CA THR A 418 28.24 -6.63 -0.87
C THR A 418 28.31 -7.95 -0.14
N ILE A 419 29.40 -8.68 -0.40
CA ILE A 419 29.75 -9.92 0.28
C ILE A 419 31.13 -9.74 0.88
N ALA A 420 31.28 -9.99 2.17
CA ALA A 420 32.56 -9.86 2.85
C ALA A 420 32.88 -11.14 3.63
N TRP A 421 34.05 -11.71 3.38
CA TRP A 421 34.58 -12.90 4.05
C TRP A 421 35.68 -12.51 5.03
N GLN A 422 35.54 -12.96 6.26
CA GLN A 422 36.53 -12.81 7.32
C GLN A 422 36.88 -14.20 7.88
N PRO A 423 37.98 -14.81 7.45
CA PRO A 423 38.44 -16.06 8.05
C PRO A 423 39.05 -15.80 9.43
N VAL A 424 39.19 -16.86 10.23
CA VAL A 424 39.96 -16.79 11.49
C VAL A 424 41.47 -16.67 11.21
N HIS A 425 41.94 -17.30 10.14
CA HIS A 425 43.32 -17.26 9.67
C HIS A 425 43.36 -16.93 8.18
N GLY A 426 44.27 -16.05 7.78
CA GLY A 426 44.41 -15.60 6.40
C GLY A 426 43.76 -14.24 6.13
N ASP A 427 43.80 -13.82 4.86
CA ASP A 427 43.39 -12.48 4.47
C ASP A 427 41.88 -12.40 4.25
N ALA A 428 41.25 -11.45 4.95
CA ALA A 428 39.87 -11.08 4.71
C ALA A 428 39.72 -10.40 3.35
N TRP A 429 38.60 -10.65 2.67
CA TRP A 429 38.32 -10.06 1.37
C TRP A 429 36.84 -9.75 1.24
N TRP A 430 36.48 -8.93 0.26
CA TRP A 430 35.10 -8.64 -0.04
C TRP A 430 34.87 -8.37 -1.52
N ALA A 431 33.61 -8.43 -1.93
CA ALA A 431 33.14 -8.25 -3.29
C ALA A 431 31.94 -7.30 -3.34
N CYS A 432 31.84 -6.58 -4.45
CA CYS A 432 30.65 -5.82 -4.83
C CYS A 432 29.87 -6.60 -5.89
N LEU A 433 28.56 -6.70 -5.72
CA LEU A 433 27.65 -7.24 -6.73
C LEU A 433 26.62 -6.17 -7.06
N ASP A 434 26.43 -5.94 -8.35
CA ASP A 434 25.54 -4.92 -8.88
C ASP A 434 24.51 -5.61 -9.79
N ALA A 435 23.26 -5.61 -9.38
CA ALA A 435 22.20 -6.31 -10.07
C ALA A 435 21.70 -5.44 -11.24
N LYS A 436 21.53 -6.06 -12.40
CA LYS A 436 21.11 -5.40 -13.62
C LYS A 436 20.03 -6.20 -14.30
N TYR A 437 18.82 -5.66 -14.21
CA TYR A 437 17.64 -6.32 -14.71
C TYR A 437 17.54 -6.28 -16.24
N ARG A 438 18.07 -5.22 -16.88
CA ARG A 438 18.13 -5.09 -18.34
C ARG A 438 19.36 -5.82 -18.89
N VAL A 439 19.14 -6.63 -19.92
CA VAL A 439 20.20 -7.36 -20.63
C VAL A 439 20.46 -6.77 -22.03
N GLY A 440 21.46 -7.32 -22.72
CA GLY A 440 21.92 -6.88 -24.04
C GLY A 440 23.27 -6.15 -23.96
N ARG A 441 24.07 -6.25 -25.02
CA ARG A 441 25.46 -5.76 -25.03
C ARG A 441 25.62 -4.30 -24.64
N THR A 442 24.76 -3.40 -25.12
CA THR A 442 24.81 -1.98 -24.76
C THR A 442 24.50 -1.78 -23.27
N ASN A 443 23.37 -2.31 -22.79
CA ASN A 443 22.95 -2.16 -21.39
C ASN A 443 23.96 -2.75 -20.40
N LEU A 444 24.49 -3.94 -20.70
CA LEU A 444 25.47 -4.61 -19.86
C LEU A 444 26.87 -3.97 -19.98
N GLY A 445 27.25 -3.50 -21.17
CA GLY A 445 28.47 -2.73 -21.39
C GLY A 445 28.49 -1.44 -20.58
N ASP A 446 27.39 -0.68 -20.61
CA ASP A 446 27.24 0.52 -19.78
C ASP A 446 27.28 0.19 -18.29
N ALA A 447 26.66 -0.93 -17.89
CA ALA A 447 26.68 -1.40 -16.51
C ALA A 447 28.07 -1.78 -15.99
N PHE A 448 29.04 -2.17 -16.83
CA PHE A 448 30.43 -2.37 -16.37
C PHE A 448 31.05 -1.10 -15.78
N SER A 449 30.52 0.08 -16.12
CA SER A 449 30.94 1.33 -15.48
C SER A 449 30.75 1.29 -13.97
N SER A 450 29.64 0.73 -13.46
CA SER A 450 29.42 0.59 -12.02
C SER A 450 30.44 -0.36 -11.38
N VAL A 451 30.72 -1.50 -12.04
CA VAL A 451 31.72 -2.48 -11.62
C VAL A 451 33.10 -1.86 -11.47
N HIS A 452 33.52 -1.05 -12.45
CA HIS A 452 34.80 -0.37 -12.45
C HIS A 452 34.86 0.73 -11.38
N ILE A 453 33.82 1.55 -11.29
CA ILE A 453 33.71 2.59 -10.26
C ILE A 453 33.77 1.97 -8.87
N TYR A 454 32.99 0.93 -8.59
CA TYR A 454 32.96 0.32 -7.26
C TYR A 454 34.27 -0.34 -6.90
N ARG A 455 34.94 -0.99 -7.87
CA ARG A 455 36.24 -1.60 -7.62
C ARG A 455 37.28 -0.58 -7.17
N ASP A 456 37.31 0.56 -7.84
CA ASP A 456 38.39 1.53 -7.65
C ASP A 456 38.05 2.58 -6.58
N ALA A 457 36.77 2.90 -6.40
CA ALA A 457 36.35 3.96 -5.48
C ALA A 457 36.02 3.48 -4.07
N LEU A 458 35.58 2.23 -3.89
CA LEU A 458 35.11 1.78 -2.57
C LEU A 458 36.23 1.19 -1.73
N ILE A 459 36.26 1.57 -0.45
CA ILE A 459 37.22 1.08 0.53
C ILE A 459 36.47 0.51 1.71
N TRP A 460 36.84 -0.70 2.12
CA TRP A 460 36.45 -1.32 3.37
C TRP A 460 37.68 -1.83 4.12
N LYS A 461 38.21 -0.99 5.02
CA LYS A 461 39.49 -1.24 5.72
C LYS A 461 39.51 -2.57 6.47
N LYS A 462 38.37 -2.98 7.03
CA LYS A 462 38.23 -4.24 7.78
C LYS A 462 38.47 -5.49 6.92
N PHE A 463 38.27 -5.39 5.60
CA PHE A 463 38.34 -6.53 4.67
C PHE A 463 39.40 -6.30 3.58
N GLY A 464 40.55 -5.73 3.96
CA GLY A 464 41.69 -5.59 3.03
C GLY A 464 41.67 -4.35 2.13
N GLY A 465 40.73 -3.42 2.33
CA GLY A 465 40.69 -2.16 1.56
C GLY A 465 39.73 -2.24 0.37
N PRO A 466 40.18 -2.07 -0.89
CA PRO A 466 39.30 -2.15 -2.06
C PRO A 466 38.69 -3.55 -2.24
N PRO A 467 37.54 -3.68 -2.91
CA PRO A 467 36.94 -4.99 -3.15
C PRO A 467 37.82 -5.82 -4.09
N ARG A 468 37.99 -7.10 -3.74
CA ARG A 468 38.78 -8.05 -4.53
C ARG A 468 38.06 -8.45 -5.81
N TYR A 469 36.73 -8.52 -5.75
CA TYR A 469 35.87 -8.90 -6.86
C TYR A 469 34.76 -7.87 -7.07
N SER A 470 34.36 -7.67 -8.31
CA SER A 470 33.25 -6.79 -8.65
C SER A 470 32.49 -7.39 -9.83
N PHE A 471 31.25 -7.82 -9.62
CA PHE A 471 30.46 -8.55 -10.62
C PHE A 471 29.10 -7.90 -10.87
N LEU A 472 28.59 -8.10 -12.07
CA LEU A 472 27.17 -7.87 -12.37
C LEU A 472 26.36 -9.14 -12.11
N LEU A 473 25.12 -8.97 -11.67
CA LEU A 473 24.11 -10.05 -11.65
C LEU A 473 23.05 -9.73 -12.70
N ALA A 474 22.91 -10.56 -13.74
CA ALA A 474 21.99 -10.30 -14.84
C ALA A 474 21.14 -11.53 -15.16
N PRO A 475 19.88 -11.37 -15.60
CA PRO A 475 18.95 -12.50 -15.68
C PRO A 475 19.29 -13.53 -16.76
N LYS A 476 19.97 -13.13 -17.84
CA LYS A 476 20.34 -14.02 -18.94
C LYS A 476 21.45 -13.42 -19.79
N ALA A 477 22.26 -14.26 -20.43
CA ALA A 477 23.13 -13.84 -21.51
C ALA A 477 22.33 -13.57 -22.80
N SER A 478 22.72 -12.54 -23.55
CA SER A 478 22.37 -12.42 -24.97
C SER A 478 23.49 -12.99 -25.84
N HIS A 479 23.15 -13.40 -27.07
CA HIS A 479 24.10 -14.03 -28.00
C HIS A 479 25.41 -13.23 -28.19
N ASP A 480 25.35 -11.91 -28.10
CA ASP A 480 26.45 -10.97 -28.33
C ASP A 480 27.23 -10.56 -27.07
N CYS A 481 26.91 -11.12 -25.90
CA CYS A 481 27.61 -10.83 -24.64
C CYS A 481 28.03 -12.07 -23.83
N GLY A 482 27.93 -13.28 -24.41
CA GLY A 482 28.21 -14.54 -23.72
C GLY A 482 29.60 -14.62 -23.07
N ASP A 483 30.63 -14.00 -23.68
CA ASP A 483 31.98 -13.98 -23.12
C ASP A 483 32.06 -13.35 -21.73
N TRP A 484 31.26 -12.32 -21.45
CA TRP A 484 31.20 -11.68 -20.13
C TRP A 484 30.60 -12.58 -19.04
N PHE A 485 29.82 -13.59 -19.45
CA PHE A 485 29.23 -14.63 -18.58
C PHE A 485 30.12 -15.89 -18.51
N SER A 486 31.26 -15.93 -19.20
CA SER A 486 32.16 -17.08 -19.14
C SER A 486 32.94 -17.11 -17.81
N GLU A 487 33.19 -18.32 -17.32
CA GLU A 487 34.07 -18.50 -16.16
C GLU A 487 35.48 -17.98 -16.44
N THR A 488 36.01 -18.25 -17.63
CA THR A 488 37.33 -17.78 -18.08
C THR A 488 37.47 -16.26 -17.95
N PHE A 489 36.45 -15.49 -18.34
CA PHE A 489 36.47 -14.04 -18.20
C PHE A 489 36.44 -13.60 -16.73
N ARG A 490 35.59 -14.24 -15.91
CA ARG A 490 35.49 -13.97 -14.47
C ARG A 490 36.79 -14.21 -13.73
N GLU A 491 37.42 -15.35 -13.97
CA GLU A 491 38.68 -15.73 -13.32
C GLU A 491 39.84 -14.85 -13.76
N LYS A 492 39.93 -14.52 -15.05
CA LYS A 492 41.01 -13.68 -15.57
C LYS A 492 40.95 -12.24 -15.07
N THR A 493 39.74 -11.69 -14.92
CA THR A 493 39.57 -10.25 -14.69
C THR A 493 39.09 -9.89 -13.29
N ASN A 494 38.73 -10.88 -12.47
CA ASN A 494 38.00 -10.70 -11.20
C ASN A 494 36.71 -9.86 -11.35
N ARG A 495 36.19 -9.85 -12.58
CA ARG A 495 35.06 -9.06 -13.06
C ARG A 495 34.28 -9.85 -14.09
N GLY A 496 33.03 -9.50 -14.32
CA GLY A 496 32.18 -10.24 -15.24
C GLY A 496 30.76 -10.32 -14.72
N ILE A 497 29.99 -11.22 -15.32
CA ILE A 497 28.57 -11.31 -15.09
C ILE A 497 28.23 -12.72 -14.60
N TRP A 498 27.39 -12.80 -13.58
CA TRP A 498 26.72 -14.02 -13.18
C TRP A 498 25.29 -14.00 -13.71
N GLU A 499 24.90 -15.07 -14.38
CA GLU A 499 23.49 -15.26 -14.73
C GLU A 499 22.70 -15.53 -13.44
N PHE A 500 21.65 -14.75 -13.18
CA PHE A 500 20.81 -14.81 -11.98
C PHE A 500 19.34 -14.74 -12.38
N SER A 501 18.72 -15.90 -12.60
CA SER A 501 17.30 -16.00 -12.95
C SER A 501 16.57 -16.91 -11.95
N PRO A 502 15.29 -16.62 -11.62
CA PRO A 502 14.45 -17.50 -10.80
C PRO A 502 14.31 -18.93 -11.33
N THR A 503 14.53 -19.14 -12.63
CA THR A 503 14.49 -20.47 -13.26
C THR A 503 15.86 -21.09 -13.48
N GLY A 504 16.94 -20.38 -13.15
CA GLY A 504 18.32 -20.79 -13.41
C GLY A 504 19.06 -21.24 -12.15
N GLU A 505 20.26 -21.79 -12.35
CA GLU A 505 21.13 -22.26 -11.25
C GLU A 505 22.11 -21.19 -10.74
N GLY A 506 21.98 -19.96 -11.22
CA GLY A 506 22.88 -18.83 -10.96
C GLY A 506 23.28 -18.63 -9.51
N GLY A 507 22.28 -18.61 -8.61
CA GLY A 507 22.50 -18.47 -7.18
C GLY A 507 23.33 -19.60 -6.59
N ARG A 508 23.08 -20.84 -7.01
CA ARG A 508 23.86 -22.00 -6.57
C ARG A 508 25.29 -21.93 -7.06
N ASN A 509 25.48 -21.66 -8.36
CA ASN A 509 26.81 -21.61 -8.97
C ASN A 509 27.68 -20.51 -8.35
N PHE A 510 27.08 -19.36 -8.02
CA PHE A 510 27.78 -18.30 -7.30
C PHE A 510 28.21 -18.73 -5.89
N ILE A 511 27.35 -19.44 -5.15
CA ILE A 511 27.69 -19.94 -3.81
C ILE A 511 28.79 -21.01 -3.86
N GLU A 512 28.81 -21.87 -4.88
CA GLU A 512 29.91 -22.82 -5.12
C GLU A 512 31.21 -22.08 -5.43
N TRP A 513 31.16 -21.03 -6.25
CA TRP A 513 32.33 -20.16 -6.52
C TRP A 513 32.84 -19.44 -5.26
N LEU A 514 31.93 -19.02 -4.40
CA LEU A 514 32.23 -18.36 -3.13
C LEU A 514 32.90 -19.34 -2.16
N GLU A 515 32.40 -20.57 -2.05
CA GLU A 515 32.97 -21.64 -1.22
C GLU A 515 34.43 -21.93 -1.58
N MET A 516 34.77 -21.96 -2.88
CA MET A 516 36.15 -22.19 -3.33
C MET A 516 37.14 -21.07 -2.92
N ARG A 517 36.65 -19.93 -2.43
CA ARG A 517 37.44 -18.73 -2.07
C ARG A 517 37.36 -18.37 -0.60
N MET A 518 36.64 -19.17 0.18
CA MET A 518 36.53 -19.04 1.63
C MET A 518 37.59 -19.88 2.30
#